data_AF-A0A455UIY0-F1
#
_entry.id   AF-A0A455UIY0-F1
#
_cell.length_a   1.000
_cell.length_b   1.000
_cell.length_c   1.000
_cell.angle_alpha   90.00
_cell.angle_beta   90.00
_cell.angle_gamma   90.00
#
_symmetry.space_group_name_H-M   'P 1'
#
loop_
_entity.id
_entity.type
_entity.pdbx_description
1 polymer ?
#
loop_
_entity_poly.entity_id
_entity_poly.type
_entity_poly.pdbx_seq_one_letter_code
_entity_poly.pdbx_strand_id
1 'polypeptide(L)'
;MLAGLNAARRAQELDAWYPRRDEAYLGVLVDDLITMGTKEPYRMFTSRAEYRLLLREDNADLRLTEAGRKLGLVDDTRWAAFSQKREAIEQESARLSTLWIQPGSPAAEQVAEKPAHRSLASIA
;
A
#
# COMPACT_ATOMS: atom_id res chain seq x y z
N MET A 1 9.41 0.07 -16.06
CA MET A 1 8.72 -1.11 -15.48
C MET A 1 7.44 -1.46 -16.24
N LEU A 2 6.36 -0.65 -16.17
CA LEU A 2 5.05 -0.98 -16.78
C LEU A 2 5.12 -1.25 -18.29
N ALA A 3 5.81 -0.39 -19.05
CA ALA A 3 5.98 -0.59 -20.50
C ALA A 3 6.72 -1.90 -20.82
N GLY A 4 7.73 -2.27 -20.02
CA GLY A 4 8.46 -3.53 -20.19
C GLY A 4 7.59 -4.75 -19.89
N LEU A 5 6.80 -4.70 -18.81
CA LEU A 5 5.80 -5.73 -18.50
C LEU A 5 4.84 -5.92 -19.68
N ASN A 6 4.24 -4.83 -20.19
CA ASN A 6 3.25 -4.92 -21.26
C ASN A 6 3.88 -5.29 -22.61
N ALA A 7 5.14 -4.92 -22.86
CA ALA A 7 5.88 -5.41 -24.02
C ALA A 7 6.10 -6.92 -23.95
N ALA A 8 6.50 -7.46 -22.79
CA ALA A 8 6.66 -8.89 -22.59
C ALA A 8 5.33 -9.66 -22.69
N ARG A 9 4.23 -9.09 -22.19
CA ARG A 9 2.88 -9.65 -22.32
C ARG A 9 2.39 -9.65 -23.76
N ARG A 10 2.61 -8.56 -24.49
CA ARG A 10 2.31 -8.48 -25.92
C ARG A 10 3.07 -9.52 -26.73
N ALA A 11 4.34 -9.78 -26.41
CA ALA A 11 5.13 -10.82 -27.06
C ALA A 11 4.59 -12.25 -26.79
N GLN A 12 3.77 -12.42 -25.74
CA GLN A 12 3.11 -13.66 -25.37
C GLN A 12 1.62 -13.66 -25.75
N GLU A 13 1.14 -12.68 -26.54
CA GLU A 13 -0.27 -12.53 -26.92
C GLU A 13 -1.22 -12.40 -25.71
N LEU A 14 -0.72 -11.88 -24.60
CA LEU A 14 -1.49 -11.62 -23.39
C LEU A 14 -1.95 -10.16 -23.33
N ASP A 15 -3.12 -9.94 -22.73
CA ASP A 15 -3.66 -8.60 -22.50
C ASP A 15 -2.73 -7.76 -21.63
N ALA A 16 -2.61 -6.47 -21.95
CA ALA A 16 -1.86 -5.51 -21.16
C ALA A 16 -2.45 -5.38 -19.75
N TRP A 17 -1.59 -5.05 -18.78
CA TRP A 17 -2.00 -4.78 -17.42
C TRP A 17 -1.61 -3.35 -17.04
N TYR A 18 -2.45 -2.69 -16.25
CA TYR A 18 -2.14 -1.45 -15.55
C TYR A 18 -3.02 -1.37 -14.29
N PRO A 19 -2.53 -0.82 -13.18
CA PRO A 19 -3.34 -0.63 -12.00
C PRO A 19 -4.31 0.54 -12.22
N ARG A 20 -5.48 0.49 -11.60
CA ARG A 20 -6.43 1.60 -11.59
C ARG A 20 -5.94 2.76 -10.73
N ARG A 21 -6.57 3.93 -10.88
CA ARG A 21 -6.25 5.16 -10.11
C ARG A 21 -6.41 4.96 -8.60
N ASP A 22 -7.38 4.15 -8.17
CA ASP A 22 -7.66 3.81 -6.76
C ASP A 22 -6.70 2.74 -6.19
N GLU A 23 -5.92 2.07 -7.05
CA GLU A 23 -5.02 0.98 -6.65
C GLU A 23 -3.58 1.43 -6.47
N ALA A 24 -3.09 2.39 -7.27
CA ALA A 24 -1.71 2.89 -7.19
C ALA A 24 -1.50 4.26 -7.83
N TYR A 25 -0.51 5.01 -7.32
CA TYR A 25 0.01 6.21 -8.00
C TYR A 25 0.55 5.94 -9.41
N LEU A 26 0.99 4.70 -9.72
CA LEU A 26 1.33 4.30 -11.08
C LEU A 26 0.12 4.40 -12.02
N GLY A 27 -1.08 4.04 -11.54
CA GLY A 27 -2.33 4.15 -12.30
C GLY A 27 -2.72 5.61 -12.51
N VAL A 28 -2.62 6.44 -11.46
CA VAL A 28 -2.84 7.90 -11.55
C VAL A 28 -1.90 8.53 -12.58
N LEU A 29 -0.61 8.23 -12.52
CA LEU A 29 0.39 8.73 -13.47
C LEU A 29 0.05 8.39 -14.92
N VAL A 30 -0.25 7.11 -15.18
CA VAL A 30 -0.52 6.65 -16.55
C VAL A 30 -1.79 7.28 -17.09
N ASP A 31 -2.86 7.29 -16.29
CA ASP A 31 -4.13 7.86 -16.67
C ASP A 31 -4.05 9.38 -16.91
N ASP A 32 -3.35 10.11 -16.05
CA ASP A 32 -3.14 11.56 -16.22
C ASP A 32 -2.38 11.87 -17.51
N LEU A 33 -1.32 11.10 -17.82
CA LEU A 33 -0.51 11.30 -19.02
C LEU A 33 -1.30 11.02 -20.31
N ILE A 34 -2.20 10.03 -20.30
CA ILE A 34 -3.01 9.67 -21.46
C ILE A 34 -4.16 10.68 -21.64
N THR A 35 -4.82 11.06 -20.55
CA THR A 35 -6.05 11.87 -20.59
C THR A 35 -5.77 13.35 -20.75
N MET A 36 -4.80 13.90 -20.02
CA MET A 36 -4.49 15.34 -20.03
C MET A 36 -3.31 15.68 -20.95
N GLY A 37 -2.48 14.70 -21.31
CA GLY A 37 -1.21 14.96 -21.95
C GLY A 37 -0.26 15.77 -21.07
N THR A 38 0.81 16.30 -21.66
CA THR A 38 1.78 17.13 -20.93
C THR A 38 2.38 18.18 -21.88
N LYS A 39 2.17 19.47 -21.54
CA LYS A 39 2.89 20.59 -22.17
C LYS A 39 4.17 20.95 -21.41
N GLU A 40 4.14 20.74 -20.09
CA GLU A 40 5.26 20.88 -19.17
C GLU A 40 5.47 19.58 -18.40
N PRO A 41 6.71 19.22 -18.01
CA PRO A 41 7.03 17.94 -17.39
C PRO A 41 6.08 17.59 -16.24
N TYR A 42 5.47 16.40 -16.32
CA TYR A 42 4.51 15.92 -15.33
C TYR A 42 5.11 15.85 -13.92
N ARG A 43 4.33 16.26 -12.92
CA ARG A 43 4.71 16.25 -11.50
C ARG A 43 3.69 15.47 -10.68
N MET A 44 4.11 14.34 -10.12
CA MET A 44 3.26 13.43 -9.34
C MET A 44 2.62 14.10 -8.12
N PHE A 45 3.41 14.83 -7.32
CA PHE A 45 2.95 15.36 -6.03
C PHE A 45 1.98 16.55 -6.15
N THR A 46 1.92 17.19 -7.31
CA THR A 46 0.91 18.21 -7.61
C THR A 46 -0.36 17.60 -8.20
N SER A 47 -0.32 16.33 -8.63
CA SER A 47 -1.51 15.65 -9.14
C SER A 47 -2.47 15.30 -7.99
N ARG A 48 -3.77 15.48 -8.24
CA ARG A 48 -4.82 15.18 -7.27
C ARG A 48 -5.18 13.71 -7.34
N ALA A 49 -4.46 12.88 -6.58
CA ALA A 49 -4.93 11.54 -6.27
C ALA A 49 -6.08 11.61 -5.26
N GLU A 50 -7.30 11.34 -5.72
CA GLU A 50 -8.53 11.31 -4.90
C GLU A 50 -8.40 10.35 -3.72
N TYR A 51 -7.63 9.27 -3.90
CA TYR A 51 -7.45 8.19 -2.93
C TYR A 51 -6.13 8.28 -2.14
N ARG A 52 -5.53 9.47 -2.00
CA ARG A 52 -4.19 9.65 -1.36
C ARG A 52 -4.04 9.05 0.04
N LEU A 53 -5.12 8.93 0.82
CA LEU A 53 -5.08 8.33 2.15
C LEU A 53 -4.97 6.80 2.11
N LEU A 54 -5.45 6.17 1.04
CA LEU A 54 -5.33 4.73 0.79
C LEU A 54 -4.03 4.42 0.04
N LEU A 55 -3.63 5.29 -0.88
CA LEU A 55 -2.41 5.16 -1.68
C LEU A 55 -1.19 5.60 -0.89
N ARG A 56 -0.77 4.83 0.11
CA ARG A 56 0.38 5.17 0.93
C ARG A 56 1.59 4.29 0.62
N GLU A 57 2.75 4.78 0.98
CA GLU A 57 4.01 4.05 0.76
C GLU A 57 4.07 2.79 1.65
N ASP A 58 3.62 2.88 2.90
CA ASP A 58 3.62 1.78 3.89
C ASP A 58 2.77 0.56 3.49
N ASN A 59 1.79 0.74 2.60
CA ASN A 59 0.84 -0.29 2.18
C ASN A 59 0.91 -0.64 0.69
N ALA A 60 1.95 -0.18 -0.03
CA ALA A 60 2.09 -0.44 -1.45
C ALA A 60 2.20 -1.93 -1.77
N ASP A 61 2.84 -2.70 -0.89
CA ASP A 61 2.96 -4.15 -1.00
C ASP A 61 1.61 -4.86 -0.83
N LEU A 62 0.80 -4.46 0.15
CA LEU A 62 -0.56 -4.96 0.35
C LEU A 62 -1.45 -4.71 -0.88
N ARG A 63 -1.23 -3.60 -1.59
CA ARG A 63 -2.00 -3.26 -2.80
C ARG A 63 -1.51 -3.99 -4.05
N LEU A 64 -0.19 -4.18 -4.23
CA LEU A 64 0.38 -4.54 -5.53
C LEU A 64 1.15 -5.86 -5.58
N THR A 65 1.61 -6.40 -4.46
CA THR A 65 2.47 -7.60 -4.47
C THR A 65 1.73 -8.81 -5.03
N GLU A 66 0.44 -8.98 -4.71
CA GLU A 66 -0.35 -10.10 -5.25
C GLU A 66 -0.54 -9.99 -6.77
N ALA A 67 -0.84 -8.79 -7.29
CA ALA A 67 -0.90 -8.56 -8.73
C ALA A 67 0.48 -8.84 -9.37
N GLY A 68 1.56 -8.35 -8.77
CA GLY A 68 2.92 -8.62 -9.22
C GLY A 68 3.26 -10.11 -9.26
N ARG A 69 2.79 -10.90 -8.28
CA ARG A 69 2.95 -12.36 -8.27
C ARG A 69 2.22 -13.03 -9.42
N LYS A 70 0.95 -12.66 -9.66
CA LYS A 70 0.16 -13.16 -10.80
C LYS A 70 0.78 -12.79 -12.15
N LEU A 71 1.50 -11.67 -12.21
CA LEU A 71 2.20 -11.19 -13.40
C LEU A 71 3.61 -11.78 -13.57
N GLY A 72 4.09 -12.62 -12.64
CA GLY A 72 5.43 -13.20 -12.68
C GLY A 72 6.57 -12.23 -12.32
N LEU A 73 6.25 -11.09 -11.70
CA LEU A 73 7.22 -10.05 -11.32
C LEU A 73 7.73 -10.19 -9.87
N VAL A 74 7.09 -11.04 -9.08
CA VAL A 74 7.41 -11.25 -7.65
C VAL A 74 7.94 -12.66 -7.48
N ASP A 75 9.20 -12.76 -7.05
CA ASP A 75 9.88 -14.02 -6.74
C ASP A 75 9.35 -14.68 -5.47
N ASP A 76 9.78 -15.91 -5.21
CA ASP A 76 9.34 -16.71 -4.08
C ASP A 76 9.77 -16.11 -2.73
N THR A 77 10.96 -15.53 -2.68
CA THR A 77 11.50 -14.89 -1.47
C THR A 77 10.63 -13.71 -1.03
N ARG A 78 10.30 -12.81 -1.95
CA ARG A 78 9.43 -11.66 -1.70
C ARG A 78 8.01 -12.11 -1.44
N TRP A 79 7.51 -13.13 -2.13
CA TRP A 79 6.19 -13.69 -1.90
C TRP A 79 6.04 -14.28 -0.49
N ALA A 80 7.05 -15.01 -0.02
CA ALA A 80 7.07 -15.58 1.32
C ALA A 80 7.05 -14.48 2.40
N ALA A 81 7.92 -13.47 2.27
CA ALA A 81 7.96 -12.34 3.20
C ALA A 81 6.63 -11.56 3.24
N PHE A 82 6.03 -11.32 2.06
CA PHE A 82 4.72 -10.68 1.95
C PHE A 82 3.61 -11.50 2.62
N SER A 83 3.58 -12.80 2.35
CA SER A 83 2.57 -13.71 2.91
C SER A 83 2.65 -13.76 4.42
N GLN A 84 3.87 -13.86 4.98
CA GLN A 84 4.10 -13.80 6.42
C GLN A 84 3.63 -12.48 7.03
N LYS A 85 3.98 -11.33 6.41
CA LYS A 85 3.53 -10.01 6.87
C LYS A 85 1.99 -9.93 6.88
N ARG A 86 1.34 -10.37 5.80
CA ARG A 86 -0.12 -10.32 5.66
C ARG A 86 -0.81 -11.18 6.73
N GLU A 87 -0.34 -12.40 6.91
CA GLU A 87 -0.88 -13.32 7.93
C GLU A 87 -0.71 -12.76 9.34
N ALA A 88 0.47 -12.21 9.68
CA ALA A 88 0.70 -11.60 10.99
C ALA A 88 -0.24 -10.41 11.25
N ILE A 89 -0.48 -9.56 10.24
CA ILE A 89 -1.43 -8.45 10.35
C ILE A 89 -2.86 -8.98 10.60
N GLU A 90 -3.29 -9.99 9.86
CA GLU A 90 -4.63 -10.56 9.99
C GLU A 90 -4.84 -11.21 11.36
N GLN A 91 -3.89 -12.04 11.81
CA GLN A 91 -3.93 -12.68 13.12
C GLN A 91 -3.95 -11.67 14.26
N GLU A 92 -3.09 -10.66 14.23
CA GLU A 92 -3.05 -9.64 15.28
C GLU A 92 -4.27 -8.73 15.25
N SER A 93 -4.79 -8.40 14.07
CA SER A 93 -6.04 -7.61 13.95
C SER A 93 -7.22 -8.38 14.54
N ALA A 94 -7.34 -9.67 14.23
CA ALA A 94 -8.36 -10.54 14.81
C ALA A 94 -8.22 -10.63 16.34
N ARG A 95 -6.99 -10.88 16.84
CA ARG A 95 -6.72 -10.97 18.28
C ARG A 95 -7.10 -9.67 18.99
N LEU A 96 -6.65 -8.52 18.48
CA LEU A 96 -6.94 -7.22 19.07
C LEU A 96 -8.43 -6.85 19.01
N SER A 97 -9.16 -7.27 17.98
CA SER A 97 -10.61 -7.02 17.88
C SER A 97 -11.43 -7.71 18.99
N THR A 98 -10.89 -8.78 19.58
CA THR A 98 -11.53 -9.51 20.69
C THR A 98 -11.12 -8.99 22.07
N LEU A 99 -10.11 -8.12 22.14
CA LEU A 99 -9.56 -7.61 23.39
C LEU A 99 -10.17 -6.24 23.73
N TRP A 100 -10.98 -6.20 24.78
CA TRP A 100 -11.64 -4.97 25.25
C TRP A 100 -11.18 -4.63 26.66
N ILE A 101 -10.76 -3.39 26.85
CA ILE A 101 -10.44 -2.86 28.18
C ILE A 101 -11.60 -1.97 28.62
N GLN A 102 -12.29 -2.38 29.68
CA GLN A 102 -13.40 -1.61 30.24
C GLN A 102 -12.87 -0.45 31.08
N PRO A 103 -13.48 0.75 30.99
CA PRO A 103 -13.17 1.87 31.88
C PRO A 103 -13.29 1.45 33.35
N GLY A 104 -12.32 1.84 34.18
CA GLY A 104 -12.30 1.52 35.62
C GLY A 104 -11.85 0.09 35.99
N SER A 105 -11.42 -0.72 35.01
CA SER A 105 -10.76 -2.00 35.31
C SER A 105 -9.30 -1.80 35.76
N PRO A 106 -8.71 -2.72 36.54
CA PRO A 106 -7.28 -2.65 36.87
C PRO A 106 -6.37 -2.61 35.64
N ALA A 107 -6.79 -3.24 34.53
CA ALA A 107 -6.09 -3.17 33.26
C ALA A 107 -6.15 -1.76 32.63
N ALA A 108 -7.25 -1.01 32.82
CA ALA A 108 -7.36 0.37 32.36
C ALA A 108 -6.42 1.31 33.13
N GLU A 109 -6.27 1.11 34.44
CA GLU A 109 -5.32 1.88 35.27
C GLU A 109 -3.88 1.68 34.79
N GLN A 110 -3.49 0.43 34.50
CA GLN A 110 -2.14 0.10 34.00
C GLN A 110 -1.84 0.65 32.59
N VAL A 111 -2.85 0.74 31.73
CA VAL A 111 -2.69 1.33 30.39
C VAL A 111 -2.67 2.85 30.45
N ALA A 112 -3.43 3.47 31.37
CA ALA A 112 -3.44 4.92 31.55
C ALA A 112 -2.12 5.49 32.08
N GLU A 113 -1.38 4.73 32.90
CA GLU A 113 -0.07 5.12 33.42
C GLU A 113 1.04 5.14 32.36
N LYS A 114 0.87 4.41 31.25
CA LYS A 114 1.80 4.45 30.12
C LYS A 114 1.30 5.49 29.12
N PRO A 115 1.95 6.67 28.99
CA PRO A 115 1.50 7.64 28.01
C PRO A 115 1.60 7.01 26.62
N ALA A 116 0.44 6.83 25.99
CA ALA A 116 0.29 6.44 24.60
C ALA A 116 0.70 7.60 23.68
N HIS A 117 1.96 8.06 23.78
CA HIS A 117 2.69 8.76 22.73
C HIS A 117 4.12 9.04 23.22
N ARG A 118 5.11 8.42 22.57
CA ARG A 118 6.40 9.10 22.42
C ARG A 118 6.11 10.38 21.64
N SER A 119 6.20 11.50 22.36
CA SER A 119 6.19 12.85 21.81
C SER A 119 7.25 12.96 20.71
N LEU A 120 6.85 13.45 19.53
CA LEU A 120 7.73 13.93 18.47
C LEU A 120 8.35 15.30 18.83
N ALA A 121 8.55 15.61 20.11
CA ALA A 121 9.30 16.79 20.55
C ALA A 121 10.77 16.41 20.82
N SER A 122 11.54 16.21 19.76
CA SER A 122 13.02 16.18 19.84
C SER A 122 13.68 16.40 18.46
N ILE A 123 13.14 17.31 17.65
CA ILE A 123 13.93 17.97 16.61
C ILE A 123 13.70 19.48 16.76
N ALA A 124 14.46 20.06 17.69
CA ALA A 124 14.85 21.46 17.72
C ALA A 124 16.35 21.48 17.97
#